data_AF-A0A7V4J5W3-F1
#
_entry.id   AF-A0A7V4J5W3-F1
#
_cell.length_a   1.000
_cell.length_b   1.000
_cell.length_c   1.000
_cell.angle_alpha   90.00
_cell.angle_beta   90.00
_cell.angle_gamma   90.00
#
_symmetry.space_group_name_H-M   'P 1'
#
loop_
_entity.id
_entity.type
_entity.pdbx_description
1 polymer ?
#
loop_
_entity_poly.entity_id
_entity_poly.type
_entity_poly.pdbx_seq_one_letter_code
_entity_poly.pdbx_strand_id
1 'polypeptide(L)'
;SGCPGGSPQDTVSNWITCPWPPEFTEALKYQWDEVAIPYWTEMNRFAAAHGVKLALEMHPGMLVYNVETMLRLRRAAGDAIGCNFDPSHLFWNGADPVAAIRALGDAIYHVHGKDVYVDPLNVKVNGCNDNKPYARLLERSWSFRTIGYGHDTKVWKDIMSALRMVGYDYVVSIEHEDMVMSGEEGLRKGIAALKEVAMFEPVGEMWWD
;
A
#
# COMPACT_ATOMS: atom_id res chain seq x y z
N SER A 1 10.38 -2.12 -3.14
CA SER A 1 9.42 -2.01 -4.25
C SER A 1 10.12 -1.46 -5.49
N GLY A 2 10.62 -0.22 -5.45
CA GLY A 2 11.51 0.37 -6.49
C GLY A 2 10.87 0.53 -7.87
N CYS A 3 11.44 1.37 -8.73
CA CYS A 3 10.95 1.58 -10.10
C CYS A 3 12.13 1.71 -11.07
N PRO A 4 12.64 0.59 -11.61
CA PRO A 4 13.79 0.63 -12.50
C PRO A 4 13.49 1.41 -13.78
N GLY A 5 14.52 1.78 -14.52
CA GLY A 5 14.36 2.25 -15.91
C GLY A 5 13.75 1.15 -16.79
N GLY A 6 13.21 1.53 -17.95
CA GLY A 6 12.71 0.60 -18.95
C GLY A 6 13.82 -0.05 -19.80
N SER A 7 15.04 0.48 -19.70
CA SER A 7 16.24 -0.06 -20.35
C SER A 7 17.49 0.16 -19.49
N PRO A 8 18.63 -0.48 -19.80
CA PRO A 8 19.92 -0.19 -19.15
C PRO A 8 20.44 1.23 -19.41
N GLN A 9 19.91 1.95 -20.40
CA GLN A 9 20.33 3.30 -20.76
C GLN A 9 19.51 4.38 -20.06
N ASP A 10 18.37 4.03 -19.49
CA ASP A 10 17.48 4.97 -18.82
C ASP A 10 18.13 5.51 -17.53
N THR A 11 18.06 6.83 -17.35
CA THR A 11 18.61 7.52 -16.16
C THR A 11 17.52 7.93 -15.16
N VAL A 12 16.26 7.66 -15.49
CA VAL A 12 15.09 7.99 -14.66
C VAL A 12 14.16 6.77 -14.58
N SER A 13 13.36 6.72 -13.50
CA SER A 13 12.36 5.66 -13.29
C SER A 13 11.29 5.66 -14.38
N ASN A 14 10.85 4.47 -14.81
CA ASN A 14 9.81 4.33 -15.83
C ASN A 14 8.56 3.64 -15.26
N TRP A 15 7.58 4.44 -14.82
CA TRP A 15 6.34 3.92 -14.23
C TRP A 15 5.29 3.66 -15.32
N ILE A 16 5.18 2.40 -15.75
CA ILE A 16 4.35 1.99 -16.90
C ILE A 16 2.95 1.62 -16.42
N THR A 17 1.93 2.34 -16.91
CA THR A 17 0.54 2.23 -16.45
C THR A 17 -0.43 1.66 -17.49
N CYS A 18 0.03 1.42 -18.72
CA CYS A 18 -0.75 0.81 -19.78
C CYS A 18 0.13 -0.15 -20.60
N PRO A 19 -0.46 -1.16 -21.25
CA PRO A 19 0.30 -2.21 -21.95
C PRO A 19 0.67 -1.85 -23.40
N TRP A 20 0.27 -0.67 -23.88
CA TRP A 20 0.49 -0.25 -25.27
C TRP A 20 1.13 1.13 -25.30
N PRO A 21 2.16 1.35 -26.16
CA PRO A 21 2.62 0.47 -27.24
C PRO A 21 3.51 -0.70 -26.74
N PRO A 22 3.86 -1.70 -27.59
CA PRO A 22 4.55 -2.93 -27.18
C PRO A 22 5.83 -2.71 -26.36
N GLU A 23 6.53 -1.61 -26.59
CA GLU A 23 7.74 -1.19 -25.87
C GLU A 23 7.49 -1.07 -24.36
N PHE A 24 6.26 -0.78 -23.93
CA PHE A 24 5.88 -0.76 -22.51
C PHE A 24 5.94 -2.16 -21.89
N THR A 25 5.49 -3.19 -22.62
CA THR A 25 5.58 -4.57 -22.13
C THR A 25 7.00 -5.10 -22.17
N GLU A 26 7.80 -4.69 -23.16
CA GLU A 26 9.23 -5.02 -23.22
C GLU A 26 10.01 -4.38 -22.07
N ALA A 27 9.75 -3.10 -21.79
CA ALA A 27 10.33 -2.40 -20.65
C ALA A 27 9.91 -3.03 -19.31
N LEU A 28 8.63 -3.39 -19.14
CA LEU A 28 8.17 -4.14 -17.96
C LEU A 28 8.89 -5.49 -17.83
N LYS A 29 9.11 -6.20 -18.95
CA LYS A 29 9.86 -7.46 -18.94
C LYS A 29 11.30 -7.23 -18.43
N TYR A 30 11.99 -6.21 -18.94
CA TYR A 30 13.33 -5.84 -18.46
C TYR A 30 13.31 -5.49 -16.96
N GLN A 31 12.40 -4.61 -16.54
CA GLN A 31 12.26 -4.19 -15.14
C GLN A 31 12.07 -5.36 -14.18
N TRP A 32 11.21 -6.32 -14.55
CA TRP A 32 10.93 -7.50 -13.72
C TRP A 32 12.04 -8.54 -13.77
N ASP A 33 12.39 -9.01 -14.96
CA ASP A 33 13.18 -10.23 -15.13
C ASP A 33 14.68 -9.97 -14.99
N GLU A 34 15.16 -8.81 -15.46
CA GLU A 34 16.59 -8.49 -15.50
C GLU A 34 17.05 -7.65 -14.30
N VAL A 35 16.13 -6.91 -13.66
CA VAL A 35 16.47 -5.99 -12.56
C VAL A 35 15.86 -6.40 -11.23
N ALA A 36 14.53 -6.36 -11.11
CA ALA A 36 13.86 -6.48 -9.82
C ALA A 36 13.96 -7.88 -9.22
N ILE A 37 13.63 -8.92 -9.99
CA ILE A 37 13.67 -10.31 -9.47
C ILE A 37 15.08 -10.70 -9.04
N PRO A 38 16.15 -10.50 -9.84
CA PRO A 38 17.51 -10.81 -9.40
C PRO A 38 17.91 -10.11 -8.10
N TYR A 39 17.70 -8.80 -8.02
CA TYR A 39 18.02 -7.99 -6.83
C TYR A 39 17.25 -8.47 -5.59
N TRP A 40 15.93 -8.63 -5.70
CA TRP A 40 15.11 -9.02 -4.55
C TRP A 40 15.32 -10.48 -4.15
N THR A 41 15.71 -11.36 -5.07
CA THR A 41 16.10 -12.74 -4.73
C THR A 41 17.37 -12.75 -3.89
N GLU A 42 18.36 -11.92 -4.24
CA GLU A 42 19.56 -11.74 -3.41
C GLU A 42 19.20 -11.15 -2.04
N MET A 43 18.38 -10.11 -2.01
CA MET A 43 17.98 -9.49 -0.75
C MET A 43 17.14 -10.42 0.14
N ASN A 44 16.29 -11.25 -0.46
CA ASN A 44 15.56 -12.29 0.25
C ASN A 44 16.51 -13.25 0.94
N ARG A 45 17.52 -13.78 0.23
CA ARG A 45 18.51 -14.70 0.82
C ARG A 45 19.28 -14.02 1.96
N PHE A 46 19.70 -12.78 1.76
CA PHE A 46 20.43 -12.02 2.77
C PHE A 46 19.56 -11.80 4.02
N ALA A 47 18.33 -11.32 3.86
CA ALA A 47 17.42 -11.08 4.98
C ALA A 47 17.07 -12.37 5.72
N ALA A 48 16.76 -13.46 4.99
CA ALA A 48 16.48 -14.77 5.56
C ALA A 48 17.66 -15.31 6.39
N ALA A 49 18.90 -15.16 5.91
CA ALA A 49 20.10 -15.58 6.63
C ALA A 49 20.30 -14.83 7.96
N HIS A 50 19.67 -13.67 8.13
CA HIS A 50 19.73 -12.86 9.35
C HIS A 50 18.42 -12.89 10.14
N GLY A 51 17.44 -13.71 9.75
CA GLY A 51 16.13 -13.76 10.41
C GLY A 51 15.32 -12.46 10.27
N VAL A 52 15.60 -11.65 9.24
CA VAL A 52 14.94 -10.37 8.99
C VAL A 52 13.83 -10.56 7.95
N LYS A 53 12.70 -9.89 8.18
CA LYS A 53 11.60 -9.73 7.22
C LYS A 53 11.66 -8.35 6.58
N LEU A 54 11.48 -8.27 5.26
CA LEU A 54 11.44 -7.04 4.48
C LEU A 54 10.00 -6.72 4.10
N ALA A 55 9.44 -5.64 4.64
CA ALA A 55 8.09 -5.20 4.33
C ALA A 55 8.12 -4.12 3.24
N LEU A 56 7.71 -4.48 2.02
CA LEU A 56 7.66 -3.56 0.89
C LEU A 56 6.29 -2.91 0.78
N GLU A 57 6.30 -1.58 0.71
CA GLU A 57 5.06 -0.83 0.49
C GLU A 57 4.64 -0.88 -0.98
N MET A 58 3.37 -1.23 -1.19
CA MET A 58 2.72 -1.15 -2.48
C MET A 58 2.42 0.32 -2.78
N HIS A 59 3.30 0.96 -3.54
CA HIS A 59 3.24 2.40 -3.74
C HIS A 59 3.14 2.75 -5.24
N PRO A 60 2.22 3.63 -5.65
CA PRO A 60 2.12 4.21 -6.99
C PRO A 60 3.45 4.83 -7.44
N GLY A 61 3.89 4.55 -8.65
CA GLY A 61 5.24 4.96 -9.08
C GLY A 61 6.33 3.93 -8.77
N MET A 62 6.00 2.79 -8.14
CA MET A 62 6.90 1.65 -7.94
C MET A 62 6.44 0.44 -8.76
N LEU A 63 7.38 -0.39 -9.21
CA LEU A 63 7.12 -1.66 -9.89
C LEU A 63 6.21 -2.62 -9.08
N VAL A 64 6.25 -2.48 -7.75
CA VAL A 64 5.33 -3.14 -6.82
C VAL A 64 4.37 -2.08 -6.25
N TYR A 65 3.15 -2.07 -6.77
CA TYR A 65 2.17 -1.00 -6.55
C TYR A 65 0.76 -1.51 -6.19
N ASN A 66 0.52 -2.81 -6.30
CA ASN A 66 -0.75 -3.44 -5.99
C ASN A 66 -0.54 -4.87 -5.49
N VAL A 67 -1.62 -5.52 -5.05
CA VAL A 67 -1.59 -6.89 -4.51
C VAL A 67 -0.98 -7.89 -5.49
N GLU A 68 -1.35 -7.81 -6.77
CA GLU A 68 -0.86 -8.73 -7.80
C GLU A 68 0.67 -8.65 -7.96
N THR A 69 1.21 -7.43 -8.08
CA THR A 69 2.65 -7.22 -8.23
C THR A 69 3.43 -7.53 -6.97
N MET A 70 2.86 -7.27 -5.78
CA MET A 70 3.47 -7.66 -4.51
C MET A 70 3.61 -9.18 -4.42
N LEU A 71 2.53 -9.91 -4.71
CA LEU A 71 2.56 -11.37 -4.69
C LEU A 71 3.41 -11.95 -5.83
N ARG A 72 3.48 -11.28 -7.00
CA ARG A 72 4.41 -11.67 -8.08
C ARG A 72 5.85 -11.62 -7.60
N LEU A 73 6.27 -10.51 -6.98
CA LEU A 73 7.64 -10.37 -6.48
C LEU A 73 7.93 -11.40 -5.40
N ARG A 74 7.03 -11.54 -4.41
CA ARG A 74 7.20 -12.53 -3.33
C ARG A 74 7.36 -13.95 -3.87
N ARG A 75 6.49 -14.38 -4.80
CA ARG A 75 6.57 -15.71 -5.42
C ARG A 75 7.90 -15.95 -6.15
N ALA A 76 8.46 -14.92 -6.76
CA ALA A 76 9.72 -15.03 -7.49
C ALA A 76 10.96 -14.98 -6.59
N ALA A 77 10.94 -14.10 -5.57
CA ALA A 77 12.13 -13.79 -4.76
C ALA A 77 12.21 -14.59 -3.44
N GLY A 78 11.07 -14.90 -2.82
CA GLY A 78 10.95 -15.66 -1.58
C GLY A 78 10.24 -14.93 -0.44
N ASP A 79 9.95 -15.67 0.63
CA ASP A 79 9.05 -15.25 1.71
C ASP A 79 9.66 -14.27 2.71
N ALA A 80 10.97 -13.99 2.71
CA ALA A 80 11.49 -12.88 3.50
C ALA A 80 10.96 -11.53 2.99
N ILE A 81 10.46 -11.48 1.75
CA ILE A 81 9.77 -10.33 1.17
C ILE A 81 8.27 -10.40 1.46
N GLY A 82 7.75 -9.42 2.19
CA GLY A 82 6.33 -9.23 2.43
C GLY A 82 5.88 -7.81 2.13
N CYS A 83 4.67 -7.49 2.55
CA CYS A 83 3.98 -6.24 2.32
C CYS A 83 4.03 -5.36 3.57
N ASN A 84 4.39 -4.09 3.40
CA ASN A 84 3.92 -3.01 4.25
C ASN A 84 2.56 -2.56 3.68
N PHE A 85 1.48 -2.93 4.36
CA PHE A 85 0.13 -2.65 3.90
C PHE A 85 -0.25 -1.22 4.23
N ASP A 86 -0.34 -0.39 3.20
CA ASP A 86 -0.89 0.97 3.28
C ASP A 86 -2.20 1.03 2.49
N PRO A 87 -3.36 1.23 3.13
CA PRO A 87 -4.64 1.24 2.44
C PRO A 87 -4.86 2.51 1.59
N SER A 88 -4.15 3.61 1.85
CA SER A 88 -4.33 4.88 1.14
C SER A 88 -4.08 4.76 -0.36
N HIS A 89 -3.06 3.97 -0.76
CA HIS A 89 -2.75 3.71 -2.15
C HIS A 89 -3.73 2.78 -2.85
N LEU A 90 -4.39 1.90 -2.09
CA LEU A 90 -5.42 1.01 -2.60
C LEU A 90 -6.72 1.75 -2.83
N PHE A 91 -7.15 2.56 -1.86
CA PHE A 91 -8.39 3.32 -1.91
C PHE A 91 -8.50 4.19 -3.17
N TRP A 92 -7.51 5.05 -3.42
CA TRP A 92 -7.60 5.94 -4.57
C TRP A 92 -7.49 5.18 -5.89
N ASN A 93 -6.81 4.03 -5.90
CA ASN A 93 -6.70 3.19 -7.09
C ASN A 93 -7.91 2.26 -7.29
N GLY A 94 -8.98 2.45 -6.50
CA GLY A 94 -10.24 1.70 -6.62
C GLY A 94 -10.19 0.28 -6.07
N ALA A 95 -9.13 -0.08 -5.34
CA ALA A 95 -9.02 -1.38 -4.68
C ALA A 95 -9.68 -1.35 -3.30
N ASP A 96 -10.38 -2.43 -2.97
CA ASP A 96 -10.95 -2.63 -1.64
C ASP A 96 -9.85 -3.14 -0.67
N PRO A 97 -9.57 -2.43 0.44
CA PRO A 97 -8.51 -2.82 1.36
C PRO A 97 -8.81 -4.12 2.11
N VAL A 98 -10.07 -4.44 2.41
CA VAL A 98 -10.45 -5.68 3.10
C VAL A 98 -10.23 -6.87 2.20
N ALA A 99 -10.61 -6.76 0.92
CA ALA A 99 -10.32 -7.78 -0.09
C ALA A 99 -8.82 -7.95 -0.29
N ALA A 100 -8.07 -6.84 -0.34
CA ALA A 100 -6.61 -6.87 -0.45
C ALA A 100 -5.94 -7.56 0.75
N ILE A 101 -6.39 -7.28 1.98
CA ILE A 101 -5.88 -7.94 3.19
C ILE A 101 -6.09 -9.45 3.12
N ARG A 102 -7.29 -9.89 2.74
CA ARG A 102 -7.61 -11.32 2.57
C ARG A 102 -6.73 -11.99 1.50
N ALA A 103 -6.45 -11.29 0.41
CA ALA A 103 -5.62 -11.81 -0.68
C ALA A 103 -4.13 -11.86 -0.33
N LEU A 104 -3.64 -10.90 0.46
CA LEU A 104 -2.24 -10.86 0.92
C LEU A 104 -1.98 -11.87 2.04
N GLY A 105 -2.92 -12.04 2.97
CA GLY A 105 -2.81 -13.01 4.05
C GLY A 105 -1.54 -12.84 4.88
N ASP A 106 -0.77 -13.91 4.99
CA ASP A 106 0.49 -13.98 5.74
C ASP A 106 1.64 -13.17 5.11
N ALA A 107 1.45 -12.64 3.89
CA ALA A 107 2.41 -11.74 3.28
C ALA A 107 2.45 -10.36 3.96
N ILE A 108 1.48 -9.99 4.79
CA ILE A 108 1.46 -8.70 5.50
C ILE A 108 2.42 -8.75 6.69
N TYR A 109 3.51 -7.96 6.61
CA TYR A 109 4.54 -7.90 7.66
C TYR A 109 4.50 -6.61 8.47
N HIS A 110 3.92 -5.57 7.90
CA HIS A 110 3.75 -4.28 8.56
C HIS A 110 2.51 -3.59 8.00
N VAL A 111 1.94 -2.64 8.74
CA VAL A 111 0.76 -1.87 8.34
C VAL A 111 1.00 -0.40 8.60
N HIS A 112 0.72 0.42 7.60
CA HIS A 112 0.56 1.87 7.76
C HIS A 112 -0.91 2.23 7.93
N GLY A 113 -1.21 2.93 9.03
CA GLY A 113 -2.44 3.69 9.20
C GLY A 113 -2.29 5.01 8.46
N LYS A 114 -2.72 5.03 7.19
CA LYS A 114 -2.75 6.22 6.33
C LYS A 114 -4.08 6.26 5.57
N ASP A 115 -4.70 7.43 5.50
CA ASP A 115 -6.00 7.61 4.86
C ASP A 115 -5.90 8.55 3.66
N VAL A 116 -6.92 8.50 2.80
CA VAL A 116 -7.01 9.32 1.59
C VAL A 116 -8.45 9.74 1.39
N TYR A 117 -8.66 10.96 0.93
CA TYR A 117 -9.94 11.40 0.39
C TYR A 117 -9.88 11.27 -1.12
N VAL A 118 -10.79 10.47 -1.68
CA VAL A 118 -10.99 10.32 -3.12
C VAL A 118 -12.13 11.25 -3.52
N ASP A 119 -11.83 12.30 -4.29
CA ASP A 119 -12.83 13.28 -4.68
C ASP A 119 -13.74 12.69 -5.78
N PRO A 120 -15.04 12.48 -5.49
CA PRO A 120 -15.93 11.79 -6.41
C PRO A 120 -16.29 12.63 -7.64
N LEU A 121 -16.09 13.95 -7.61
CA LEU A 121 -16.33 14.82 -8.76
C LEU A 121 -15.11 14.81 -9.68
N ASN A 122 -13.92 15.00 -9.13
CA ASN A 122 -12.69 15.03 -9.91
C ASN A 122 -12.36 13.65 -10.51
N VAL A 123 -12.60 12.55 -9.78
CA VAL A 123 -12.42 11.20 -10.33
C VAL A 123 -13.38 10.91 -11.49
N LYS A 124 -14.65 11.36 -11.42
CA LYS A 124 -15.61 11.16 -12.54
C LYS A 124 -15.19 11.88 -13.82
N VAL A 125 -14.43 12.95 -13.71
CA VAL A 125 -13.95 13.74 -14.86
C VAL A 125 -12.59 13.23 -15.35
N ASN A 126 -11.65 12.97 -14.44
CA ASN A 126 -10.23 12.77 -14.77
C ASN A 126 -9.73 11.33 -14.52
N GLY A 127 -10.47 10.51 -13.80
CA GLY A 127 -9.96 9.26 -13.21
C GLY A 127 -8.97 9.53 -12.07
N CYS A 128 -8.27 8.48 -11.64
CA CYS A 128 -7.40 8.52 -10.45
C CYS A 128 -5.92 8.80 -10.75
N ASN A 129 -5.53 8.78 -12.03
CA ASN A 129 -4.16 9.12 -12.46
C ASN A 129 -3.94 10.64 -12.34
N ASP A 130 -3.44 11.06 -11.18
CA ASP A 130 -3.32 12.48 -10.84
C ASP A 130 -1.89 12.88 -10.48
N ASN A 131 -1.22 13.57 -11.42
CA ASN A 131 0.14 14.05 -11.31
C ASN A 131 0.26 15.53 -10.92
N LYS A 132 -0.84 16.18 -10.53
CA LYS A 132 -0.80 17.60 -10.13
C LYS A 132 0.05 17.78 -8.87
N PRO A 133 0.57 18.98 -8.57
CA PRO A 133 1.13 19.28 -7.26
C PRO A 133 0.11 19.05 -6.13
N TYR A 134 0.58 18.56 -4.98
CA TYR A 134 -0.29 18.31 -3.81
C TYR A 134 -1.00 19.56 -3.29
N ALA A 135 -0.41 20.74 -3.48
CA ALA A 135 -0.99 22.03 -3.09
C ALA A 135 -2.26 22.43 -3.87
N ARG A 136 -2.57 21.78 -5.00
CA ARG A 136 -3.77 22.08 -5.80
C ARG A 136 -4.98 21.25 -5.38
N LEU A 137 -5.29 21.20 -4.08
CA LEU A 137 -6.26 20.25 -3.49
C LEU A 137 -7.59 20.17 -4.24
N LEU A 138 -8.19 21.32 -4.60
CA LEU A 138 -9.51 21.36 -5.25
C LEU A 138 -9.51 20.78 -6.68
N GLU A 139 -8.35 20.71 -7.32
CA GLU A 139 -8.19 20.17 -8.68
C GLU A 139 -7.82 18.68 -8.67
N ARG A 140 -7.56 18.11 -7.49
CA ARG A 140 -7.04 16.75 -7.36
C ARG A 140 -8.14 15.70 -7.28
N SER A 141 -7.89 14.56 -7.90
CA SER A 141 -8.75 13.37 -7.81
C SER A 141 -8.65 12.70 -6.45
N TRP A 142 -7.53 12.85 -5.75
CA TRP A 142 -7.35 12.33 -4.40
C TRP A 142 -6.27 13.10 -3.64
N SER A 143 -6.39 13.12 -2.32
CA SER A 143 -5.45 13.78 -1.39
C SER A 143 -5.35 12.99 -0.09
N PHE A 144 -4.14 12.78 0.44
CA PHE A 144 -3.98 12.12 1.73
C PHE A 144 -4.64 12.92 2.86
N ARG A 145 -5.19 12.18 3.83
CA ARG A 145 -5.94 12.72 4.96
C ARG A 145 -5.54 12.02 6.24
N THR A 146 -5.81 12.73 7.33
CA THR A 146 -5.90 12.11 8.65
C THR A 146 -6.93 10.97 8.66
N ILE A 147 -6.60 9.85 9.32
CA ILE A 147 -7.51 8.71 9.55
C ILE A 147 -8.85 9.19 10.11
N GLY A 148 -9.95 8.78 9.47
CA GLY A 148 -11.31 9.20 9.82
C GLY A 148 -11.80 10.45 9.06
N TYR A 149 -10.92 11.10 8.27
CA TYR A 149 -11.25 12.25 7.43
C TYR A 149 -11.13 11.97 5.93
N GLY A 150 -10.56 10.83 5.54
CA GLY A 150 -10.65 10.29 4.18
C GLY A 150 -11.84 9.36 4.06
N HIS A 151 -11.89 8.36 4.94
CA HIS A 151 -12.98 7.41 5.07
C HIS A 151 -13.52 7.40 6.51
N ASP A 152 -14.75 6.94 6.70
CA ASP A 152 -15.35 6.84 8.04
C ASP A 152 -14.67 5.78 8.92
N THR A 153 -14.95 5.82 10.22
CA THR A 153 -14.38 4.83 11.16
C THR A 153 -14.92 3.42 10.96
N LYS A 154 -16.03 3.23 10.25
CA LYS A 154 -16.57 1.89 9.94
C LYS A 154 -15.66 1.17 8.95
N VAL A 155 -15.19 1.85 7.91
CA VAL A 155 -14.18 1.31 6.98
C VAL A 155 -12.92 0.88 7.74
N TRP A 156 -12.45 1.70 8.68
CA TRP A 156 -11.29 1.36 9.50
C TRP A 156 -11.53 0.17 10.46
N LYS A 157 -12.75 0.03 11.02
CA LYS A 157 -13.14 -1.16 11.80
C LYS A 157 -13.12 -2.43 10.95
N ASP A 158 -13.53 -2.35 9.69
CA ASP A 158 -13.48 -3.48 8.76
C ASP A 158 -12.04 -3.87 8.41
N ILE A 159 -11.15 -2.89 8.20
CA ILE A 159 -9.70 -3.12 8.00
C ILE A 159 -9.09 -3.84 9.21
N MET A 160 -9.32 -3.33 10.43
CA MET A 160 -8.77 -3.97 11.64
C MET A 160 -9.31 -5.39 11.84
N SER A 161 -10.59 -5.61 11.53
CA SER A 161 -11.20 -6.93 11.58
C SER A 161 -10.57 -7.89 10.56
N ALA A 162 -10.33 -7.41 9.33
CA ALA A 162 -9.70 -8.20 8.28
C ALA A 162 -8.25 -8.56 8.63
N LEU A 163 -7.47 -7.62 9.17
CA LEU A 163 -6.10 -7.86 9.65
C LEU A 163 -6.08 -8.96 10.72
N ARG A 164 -6.98 -8.87 11.71
CA ARG A 164 -7.11 -9.88 12.75
C ARG A 164 -7.49 -11.26 12.19
N MET A 165 -8.42 -11.31 11.24
CA MET A 165 -8.85 -12.56 10.59
C MET A 165 -7.74 -13.26 9.81
N VAL A 166 -6.78 -12.52 9.24
CA VAL A 166 -5.61 -13.11 8.57
C VAL A 166 -4.44 -13.36 9.53
N GLY A 167 -4.64 -13.16 10.83
CA GLY A 167 -3.66 -13.43 11.87
C GLY A 167 -2.61 -12.32 12.05
N TYR A 168 -2.84 -11.11 11.53
CA TYR A 168 -1.96 -9.98 11.79
C TYR A 168 -2.24 -9.39 13.19
N ASP A 169 -1.25 -9.48 14.07
CA ASP A 169 -1.32 -9.00 15.47
C ASP A 169 -0.10 -8.15 15.85
N TYR A 170 0.48 -7.45 14.86
CA TYR A 170 1.63 -6.56 15.06
C TYR A 170 1.21 -5.08 15.00
N VAL A 171 2.15 -4.19 14.72
CA VAL A 171 1.98 -2.73 14.79
C VAL A 171 1.12 -2.18 13.65
N VAL A 172 0.24 -1.23 13.96
CA VAL A 172 -0.28 -0.28 12.97
C VAL A 172 0.45 1.05 13.17
N SER A 173 1.37 1.37 12.26
CA SER A 173 2.19 2.58 12.34
C SER A 173 1.46 3.74 11.66
N ILE A 174 1.37 4.89 12.32
CA ILE A 174 0.76 6.07 11.67
C ILE A 174 1.78 6.69 10.72
N GLU A 175 1.41 6.76 9.44
CA GLU A 175 2.06 7.64 8.49
C GLU A 175 1.14 8.85 8.25
N HIS A 176 1.55 10.00 8.77
CA HIS A 176 0.67 11.17 8.78
C HIS A 176 0.95 12.12 7.62
N GLU A 177 -0.04 12.30 6.75
CA GLU A 177 -0.07 13.32 5.71
C GLU A 177 -1.47 13.93 5.60
N ASP A 178 -1.57 15.25 5.75
CA ASP A 178 -2.82 15.99 5.59
C ASP A 178 -2.53 17.42 5.15
N MET A 179 -3.16 17.87 4.08
CA MET A 179 -2.95 19.21 3.51
C MET A 179 -3.94 20.26 4.03
N VAL A 180 -4.91 19.87 4.87
CA VAL A 180 -5.94 20.76 5.45
C VAL A 180 -5.82 20.84 6.98
N MET A 181 -4.98 20.01 7.60
CA MET A 181 -4.68 20.06 9.03
C MET A 181 -3.20 20.30 9.29
N SER A 182 -2.89 20.85 10.47
CA SER A 182 -1.53 20.84 10.98
C SER A 182 -1.09 19.40 11.30
N GLY A 183 0.22 19.13 11.21
CA GLY A 183 0.75 17.80 11.49
C GLY A 183 0.43 17.28 12.90
N GLU A 184 0.44 18.16 13.91
CA GLU A 184 0.13 17.77 15.29
C GLU A 184 -1.37 17.49 15.49
N GLU A 185 -2.24 18.32 14.91
CA GLU A 185 -3.68 18.12 14.99
C GLU A 185 -4.10 16.82 14.30
N GLY A 186 -3.61 16.61 13.08
CA GLY A 186 -3.89 15.42 12.31
C GLY A 186 -3.36 14.16 12.98
N LEU A 187 -2.12 14.18 13.49
CA LEU A 187 -1.57 13.05 14.26
C LEU A 187 -2.44 12.71 15.48
N ARG A 188 -2.82 13.72 16.30
CA ARG A 188 -3.64 13.49 17.50
C ARG A 188 -5.00 12.89 17.18
N LYS A 189 -5.64 13.38 16.12
CA LYS A 189 -6.93 12.85 15.63
C LYS A 189 -6.79 11.44 15.07
N GLY A 190 -5.74 11.19 14.30
CA GLY A 190 -5.44 9.85 13.76
C GLY A 190 -5.19 8.82 14.87
N ILE A 191 -4.44 9.19 15.92
CA ILE A 191 -4.26 8.34 17.11
C ILE A 191 -5.61 8.04 17.78
N ALA A 192 -6.45 9.05 17.96
CA ALA A 192 -7.76 8.87 18.59
C ALA A 192 -8.65 7.91 17.78
N ALA A 193 -8.70 8.08 16.45
CA ALA A 193 -9.44 7.20 15.55
C ALA A 193 -8.90 5.76 15.58
N LEU A 194 -7.58 5.57 15.51
CA LEU A 194 -6.99 4.23 15.58
C LEU A 194 -7.25 3.54 16.93
N LYS A 195 -7.20 4.27 18.04
CA LYS A 195 -7.56 3.72 19.36
C LYS A 195 -9.04 3.32 19.45
N GLU A 196 -9.93 3.98 18.73
CA GLU A 196 -11.35 3.61 18.68
C GLU A 196 -11.57 2.30 17.91
N VAL A 197 -10.85 2.08 16.81
CA VAL A 197 -11.08 0.94 15.91
C VAL A 197 -10.21 -0.28 16.20
N ALA A 198 -9.08 -0.09 16.88
CA ALA A 198 -8.19 -1.18 17.26
C ALA A 198 -8.83 -2.06 18.35
N MET A 199 -8.52 -3.35 18.29
CA MET A 199 -8.94 -4.31 19.30
C MET A 199 -7.72 -4.73 20.12
N PHE A 200 -7.77 -4.58 21.44
CA PHE A 200 -6.63 -4.83 22.33
C PHE A 200 -6.72 -6.17 23.07
N GLU A 201 -7.91 -6.79 23.11
CA GLU A 201 -8.12 -8.07 23.77
C GLU A 201 -7.97 -9.24 22.77
N PRO A 202 -7.52 -10.42 23.26
CA PRO A 202 -7.54 -11.65 22.49
C PRO A 202 -8.95 -12.02 22.01
N VAL A 203 -9.03 -12.88 21.00
CA VAL A 203 -10.31 -13.49 20.61
C VAL A 203 -10.78 -14.39 21.76
N GLY A 204 -11.96 -14.11 22.29
CA GLY A 204 -12.59 -14.93 23.33
C GLY A 204 -13.12 -16.27 22.80
N GLU A 205 -13.49 -17.17 23.71
CA GLU A 205 -14.15 -18.43 23.36
C GLU A 205 -15.57 -18.20 22.82
N MET A 206 -16.03 -19.08 21.93
CA MET A 206 -17.42 -19.06 21.48
C MET A 206 -18.31 -19.48 22.65
N TRP A 207 -19.22 -18.59 23.06
CA TRP A 207 -20.07 -18.82 24.24
C TRP A 207 -21.33 -19.65 23.96
N TRP A 208 -21.58 -19.98 22.69
CA TRP A 208 -22.75 -20.75 22.23
C TRP A 208 -22.41 -22.18 21.77
N ASP A 209 -21.17 -22.61 21.97
CA ASP A 209 -20.72 -23.99 21.73
C ASP A 209 -20.98 -24.90 22.95
#